data_AF-A0A250LEP0-F1
#
_entry.id   AF-A0A250LEP0-F1
#
_cell.length_a   1.000
_cell.length_b   1.000
_cell.length_c   1.000
_cell.angle_alpha   90.00
_cell.angle_beta   90.00
_cell.angle_gamma   90.00
#
_symmetry.space_group_name_H-M   'P 1'
#
loop_
_entity.id
_entity.type
_entity.pdbx_description
1 polymer ?
#
loop_
_entity_poly.entity_id
_entity_poly.type
_entity_poly.pdbx_seq_one_letter_code
_entity_poly.pdbx_strand_id
1 'polypeptide(L)'
;MAEHDCYSKFFVNHCLGKAREQMRDERASIRQEQLALNDEQRAVRAQQRDQQQALKAAQNAAEAPQRAANDAANAAAFRDKQEQNALKQAQRGAEGPQRAANKQAYDQKQGDFQRKLDQAHQQAAQKAQERADNAARYEQKQKEAEQHKADVEQRQKEAAEKAQQKQQQGQ
;
A
#
# COMPACT_ATOMS: atom_id res chain seq x y z
N MET A 1 38.26 -79.57 10.12
CA MET A 1 39.01 -79.52 11.40
C MET A 1 39.27 -78.06 11.71
N ALA A 2 39.08 -77.61 12.95
CA ALA A 2 39.42 -76.22 13.27
C ALA A 2 40.95 -76.06 13.20
N GLU A 3 41.46 -74.90 12.75
CA GLU A 3 42.91 -74.63 12.70
C GLU A 3 43.57 -74.86 14.07
N HIS A 4 42.82 -74.62 15.16
CA HIS A 4 43.26 -74.86 16.53
C HIS A 4 43.55 -76.34 16.83
N ASP A 5 42.83 -77.28 16.20
CA ASP A 5 43.03 -78.73 16.36
C ASP A 5 44.29 -79.24 15.63
N CYS A 6 44.89 -78.40 14.78
CA CYS A 6 46.06 -78.78 14.00
C CYS A 6 47.38 -78.55 14.75
N TYR A 7 47.43 -77.66 15.74
CA TYR A 7 48.65 -77.35 16.49
C TYR A 7 49.11 -78.48 17.42
N SER A 8 48.25 -79.44 17.73
CA SER A 8 48.55 -80.63 18.54
C SER A 8 49.07 -81.82 17.71
N LYS A 9 49.22 -81.68 16.38
CA LYS A 9 49.63 -82.77 15.48
C LYS A 9 51.08 -82.62 15.01
N PHE A 10 51.75 -83.75 14.76
CA PHE A 10 53.15 -83.76 14.30
C PHE A 10 53.39 -83.06 12.94
N PHE A 11 52.41 -83.05 12.02
CA PHE A 11 52.50 -82.36 10.72
C PHE A 11 51.58 -81.12 10.64
N VAL A 12 51.81 -80.15 11.53
CA VAL A 12 50.97 -78.95 11.70
C VAL A 12 50.73 -78.19 10.39
N ASN A 13 51.77 -77.90 9.61
CA ASN A 13 51.66 -77.10 8.37
C ASN A 13 50.75 -77.77 7.32
N HIS A 14 50.82 -79.10 7.19
CA HIS A 14 49.95 -79.86 6.28
C HIS A 14 48.49 -79.86 6.77
N CYS A 15 48.29 -80.00 8.08
CA CYS A 15 46.95 -79.92 8.69
C CYS A 15 46.31 -78.54 8.49
N LEU A 16 47.08 -77.45 8.71
CA LEU A 16 46.63 -76.09 8.48
C LEU A 16 46.35 -75.82 7.00
N GLY A 17 47.18 -76.33 6.08
CA GLY A 17 46.95 -76.25 4.63
C GLY A 17 45.61 -76.87 4.25
N LYS A 18 45.37 -78.13 4.64
CA LYS A 18 44.10 -78.81 4.39
C LYS A 18 42.90 -78.12 5.03
N ALA A 19 43.02 -77.63 6.26
CA ALA A 19 41.95 -76.90 6.94
C ALA A 19 41.60 -75.60 6.22
N ARG A 20 42.60 -74.86 5.72
CA ARG A 20 42.40 -73.63 4.94
C ARG A 20 41.82 -73.90 3.56
N GLU A 21 42.21 -74.98 2.91
CA GLU A 21 41.62 -75.43 1.64
C GLU A 21 40.13 -75.74 1.81
N GLN A 22 39.76 -76.52 2.83
CA GLN A 22 38.36 -76.78 3.18
C GLN A 22 37.57 -75.48 3.41
N MET A 23 38.12 -74.53 4.19
CA MET A 23 37.49 -73.23 4.41
C MET A 23 37.41 -72.36 3.15
N ARG A 24 38.38 -72.47 2.23
CA ARG A 24 38.35 -71.74 0.95
C ARG A 24 37.30 -72.31 0.02
N ASP A 25 37.14 -73.62 -0.04
CA ASP A 25 36.14 -74.29 -0.88
C ASP A 25 34.72 -73.96 -0.41
N GLU A 26 34.46 -74.03 0.90
CA GLU A 26 33.17 -73.63 1.49
C GLU A 26 32.87 -72.13 1.28
N ARG A 27 33.88 -71.26 1.40
CA ARG A 27 33.71 -69.82 1.12
C ARG A 27 33.55 -69.54 -0.37
N ALA A 28 34.13 -70.36 -1.24
CA ALA A 28 34.03 -70.22 -2.69
C ALA A 28 32.61 -70.52 -3.16
N SER A 29 31.96 -71.57 -2.65
CA SER A 29 30.56 -71.87 -2.96
C SER A 29 29.62 -70.75 -2.48
N ILE A 30 29.78 -70.29 -1.23
CA ILE A 30 29.00 -69.16 -0.68
C ILE A 30 29.21 -67.90 -1.52
N ARG A 31 30.44 -67.60 -1.95
CA ARG A 31 30.72 -66.43 -2.79
C ARG A 31 30.05 -66.56 -4.16
N GLN A 32 30.07 -67.75 -4.76
CA GLN A 32 29.39 -67.98 -6.04
C GLN A 32 27.88 -67.74 -5.92
N GLU A 33 27.25 -68.24 -4.85
CA GLU A 33 25.83 -67.97 -4.57
C GLU A 33 25.55 -66.48 -4.35
N GLN A 34 26.40 -65.78 -3.60
CA GLN A 34 26.27 -64.34 -3.38
C GLN A 34 26.40 -63.53 -4.67
N LEU A 35 27.32 -63.91 -5.56
CA LEU A 35 27.48 -63.24 -6.86
C LEU A 35 26.23 -63.45 -7.72
N ALA A 36 25.72 -64.68 -7.80
CA ALA A 36 24.48 -64.97 -8.52
C ALA A 36 23.30 -64.14 -7.97
N LEU A 37 23.13 -64.09 -6.64
CA LEU A 37 22.08 -63.27 -6.00
C LEU A 37 22.25 -61.77 -6.30
N ASN A 38 23.49 -61.26 -6.29
CA ASN A 38 23.77 -59.86 -6.58
C ASN A 38 23.49 -59.51 -8.06
N ASP A 39 23.78 -60.42 -8.98
CA ASP A 39 23.50 -60.26 -10.40
C ASP A 39 22.00 -60.23 -10.67
N GLU A 40 21.23 -61.14 -10.04
CA GLU A 40 19.76 -61.11 -10.08
C GLU A 40 19.20 -59.79 -9.53
N GLN A 41 19.67 -59.36 -8.36
CA GLN A 41 19.25 -58.07 -7.78
C GLN A 41 19.62 -56.87 -8.66
N ARG A 42 20.75 -56.94 -9.37
CA ARG A 42 21.15 -55.91 -10.34
C ARG A 42 20.20 -55.91 -11.54
N ALA A 43 19.84 -57.08 -12.05
CA ALA A 43 18.91 -57.24 -13.17
C ALA A 43 17.52 -56.69 -12.81
N VAL A 44 16.98 -57.05 -11.65
CA VAL A 44 15.69 -56.53 -11.17
C VAL A 44 15.71 -55.01 -11.02
N ARG A 45 16.75 -54.43 -10.42
CA ARG A 45 16.87 -52.97 -10.30
C ARG A 45 17.02 -52.28 -11.65
N ALA A 46 17.70 -52.90 -12.62
CA ALA A 46 17.77 -52.37 -13.98
C ALA A 46 16.37 -52.33 -14.61
N GLN A 47 15.63 -53.45 -14.56
CA GLN A 47 14.25 -53.50 -15.06
C GLN A 47 13.33 -52.48 -14.39
N GLN A 48 13.43 -52.30 -13.07
CA GLN A 48 12.64 -51.28 -12.35
C GLN A 48 12.97 -49.87 -12.81
N ARG A 49 14.26 -49.54 -13.02
CA ARG A 49 14.65 -48.23 -13.56
C ARG A 49 14.10 -48.02 -14.96
N ASP A 50 14.20 -49.03 -15.83
CA ASP A 50 13.71 -48.93 -17.20
C ASP A 50 12.19 -48.74 -17.23
N GLN A 51 11.44 -49.45 -16.38
CA GLN A 51 10.00 -49.25 -16.22
C GLN A 51 9.67 -47.84 -15.71
N GLN A 52 10.36 -47.35 -14.69
CA GLN A 52 10.14 -45.99 -14.17
C GLN A 52 10.47 -44.92 -15.22
N GLN A 53 11.56 -45.11 -15.98
CA GLN A 53 11.94 -44.22 -17.06
C GLN A 53 10.90 -44.23 -18.18
N ALA A 54 10.38 -45.40 -18.56
CA ALA A 54 9.32 -45.52 -19.54
C ALA A 54 8.03 -44.82 -19.09
N LEU A 55 7.63 -45.00 -17.83
CA LEU A 55 6.46 -44.31 -17.25
C LEU A 55 6.66 -42.79 -17.25
N LYS A 56 7.83 -42.31 -16.82
CA LYS A 56 8.15 -40.88 -16.81
C LYS A 56 8.20 -40.30 -18.22
N ALA A 57 8.75 -41.04 -19.18
CA ALA A 57 8.77 -40.63 -20.58
C ALA A 57 7.35 -40.54 -21.16
N ALA A 58 6.49 -41.51 -20.85
CA ALA A 58 5.09 -41.51 -21.25
C ALA A 58 4.30 -40.34 -20.64
N GLN A 59 4.48 -40.06 -19.35
CA GLN A 59 3.88 -38.91 -18.66
C GLN A 59 4.36 -37.59 -19.29
N ASN A 60 5.67 -37.42 -19.46
CA ASN A 60 6.23 -36.22 -20.08
C ASN A 60 5.69 -36.00 -21.50
N ALA A 61 5.54 -37.07 -22.30
CA ALA A 61 4.99 -37.00 -23.65
C ALA A 61 3.50 -36.63 -23.62
N ALA A 62 2.72 -37.19 -22.70
CA ALA A 62 1.32 -36.86 -22.52
C ALA A 62 1.10 -35.39 -22.10
N GLU A 63 1.97 -34.87 -21.24
CA GLU A 63 1.90 -33.48 -20.74
C GLU A 63 2.57 -32.46 -21.67
N ALA A 64 3.39 -32.90 -22.62
CA ALA A 64 4.10 -32.04 -23.57
C ALA A 64 3.19 -31.03 -24.31
N PRO A 65 2.04 -31.42 -24.90
CA PRO A 65 1.16 -30.46 -25.56
C PRO A 65 0.59 -29.42 -24.59
N GLN A 66 0.21 -29.83 -23.37
CA GLN A 66 -0.31 -28.90 -22.37
C GLN A 66 0.77 -27.94 -21.88
N ARG A 67 2.01 -28.41 -21.66
CA ARG A 67 3.15 -27.53 -21.35
C ARG A 67 3.41 -26.53 -22.46
N ALA A 68 3.45 -26.97 -23.72
CA ALA A 68 3.63 -26.09 -24.86
C ALA A 68 2.50 -25.05 -24.98
N ALA A 69 1.24 -25.45 -24.75
CA ALA A 69 0.10 -24.54 -24.75
C ALA A 69 0.19 -23.50 -23.62
N ASN A 70 0.56 -23.93 -22.41
CA ASN A 70 0.77 -23.03 -21.27
C ASN A 70 1.90 -22.04 -21.54
N ASP A 71 3.03 -22.49 -22.08
CA ASP A 71 4.18 -21.64 -22.42
C ASP A 71 3.80 -20.61 -23.48
N ALA A 72 3.04 -21.01 -24.51
CA ALA A 72 2.53 -20.11 -25.53
C ALA A 72 1.55 -19.07 -24.96
N ALA A 73 0.64 -19.50 -24.08
CA ALA A 73 -0.32 -18.62 -23.41
C ALA A 73 0.39 -17.62 -22.48
N ASN A 74 1.38 -18.07 -21.71
CA ASN A 74 2.20 -17.21 -20.86
C ASN A 74 2.98 -16.19 -21.67
N ALA A 75 3.58 -16.60 -22.79
CA ALA A 75 4.30 -15.70 -23.68
C ALA A 75 3.37 -14.64 -24.30
N ALA A 76 2.15 -15.03 -24.70
CA ALA A 76 1.13 -14.10 -25.21
C ALA A 76 0.70 -13.11 -24.13
N ALA A 77 0.30 -13.59 -22.95
CA ALA A 77 -0.12 -12.74 -21.83
C ALA A 77 0.98 -11.76 -21.38
N PHE A 78 2.25 -12.19 -21.44
CA PHE A 78 3.38 -11.31 -21.14
C PHE A 78 3.53 -10.19 -22.17
N ARG A 79 3.40 -10.49 -23.47
CA ARG A 79 3.41 -9.47 -24.53
C ARG A 79 2.26 -8.49 -24.38
N ASP A 80 1.04 -8.98 -24.20
CA ASP A 80 -0.15 -8.14 -24.03
C ASP A 80 0.01 -7.20 -22.82
N LYS A 81 0.58 -7.71 -21.73
CA LYS A 81 0.84 -6.89 -20.53
C LYS A 81 1.90 -5.82 -20.77
N GLN A 82 2.93 -6.10 -21.58
CA GLN A 82 3.91 -5.08 -21.97
C GLN A 82 3.25 -3.98 -22.81
N GLU A 83 2.45 -4.35 -23.81
CA GLU A 83 1.73 -3.38 -24.65
C GLU A 83 0.78 -2.52 -23.84
N GLN A 84 -0.02 -3.14 -22.96
CA GLN A 84 -0.91 -2.41 -22.06
C GLN A 84 -0.16 -1.44 -21.14
N ASN A 85 1.01 -1.83 -20.63
CA ASN A 85 1.83 -0.95 -19.81
C ASN A 85 2.37 0.24 -20.62
N ALA A 86 2.83 0.00 -21.84
CA ALA A 86 3.28 1.06 -22.75
C ALA A 86 2.14 2.04 -23.06
N LEU A 87 0.94 1.53 -23.35
CA LEU A 87 -0.24 2.36 -23.59
C LEU A 87 -0.62 3.18 -22.34
N LYS A 88 -0.66 2.57 -21.15
CA LYS A 88 -0.94 3.27 -19.90
C LYS A 88 0.10 4.34 -19.60
N GLN A 89 1.38 4.07 -19.90
CA GLN A 89 2.44 5.05 -19.71
C GLN A 89 2.29 6.23 -20.67
N ALA A 90 1.98 5.97 -21.95
CA ALA A 90 1.70 7.00 -22.93
C ALA A 90 0.48 7.86 -22.53
N GLN A 91 -0.61 7.22 -22.07
CA GLN A 91 -1.80 7.92 -21.58
C GLN A 91 -1.49 8.80 -20.37
N ARG A 92 -0.76 8.28 -19.37
CA ARG A 92 -0.35 9.07 -18.20
C ARG A 92 0.53 10.26 -18.58
N GLY A 93 1.43 10.09 -19.56
CA GLY A 93 2.24 11.17 -20.11
C GLY A 93 1.39 12.24 -20.78
N ALA A 94 0.43 11.84 -21.60
CA ALA A 94 -0.49 12.75 -22.30
C ALA A 94 -1.45 13.49 -21.36
N GLU A 95 -1.94 12.83 -20.30
CA GLU A 95 -2.82 13.43 -19.30
C GLU A 95 -2.10 14.33 -18.30
N GLY A 96 -0.77 14.23 -18.18
CA GLY A 96 0.04 14.97 -17.20
C GLY A 96 -0.20 16.49 -17.25
N PRO A 97 -0.06 17.14 -18.42
CA PRO A 97 -0.31 18.57 -18.57
C PRO A 97 -1.75 18.97 -18.22
N GLN A 98 -2.74 18.19 -18.68
CA GLN A 98 -4.15 18.46 -18.38
C GLN A 98 -4.44 18.34 -16.88
N ARG A 99 -3.85 17.34 -16.20
CA ARG A 99 -4.00 17.16 -14.75
C ARG A 99 -3.35 18.32 -13.98
N ALA A 100 -2.17 18.78 -14.42
CA ALA A 100 -1.52 19.94 -13.84
C ALA A 100 -2.35 21.23 -14.02
N ALA A 101 -2.88 21.46 -15.22
CA ALA A 101 -3.74 22.61 -15.52
C ALA A 101 -5.04 22.57 -14.69
N ASN A 102 -5.69 21.40 -14.59
CA ASN A 102 -6.88 21.23 -13.75
C ASN A 102 -6.58 21.52 -12.28
N LYS A 103 -5.44 21.07 -11.76
CA LYS A 103 -5.02 21.37 -10.38
C LYS A 103 -4.81 22.87 -10.19
N GLN A 104 -4.09 23.53 -11.09
CA GLN A 104 -3.87 24.98 -11.02
C GLN A 104 -5.20 25.75 -11.07
N ALA A 105 -6.13 25.36 -11.95
CA ALA A 105 -7.44 25.99 -12.04
C ALA A 105 -8.27 25.80 -10.76
N TYR A 106 -8.17 24.63 -10.12
CA TYR A 106 -8.82 24.38 -8.83
C TYR A 106 -8.23 25.25 -7.71
N ASP A 107 -6.91 25.28 -7.58
CA ASP A 107 -6.21 26.08 -6.58
C ASP A 107 -6.53 27.59 -6.75
N GLN A 108 -6.60 28.07 -7.99
CA GLN A 108 -7.01 29.45 -8.30
C GLN A 108 -8.46 29.73 -7.85
N LYS A 109 -9.40 28.84 -8.16
CA LYS A 109 -10.81 29.00 -7.73
C LYS A 109 -10.93 29.03 -6.21
N GLN A 110 -10.15 28.21 -5.50
CA GLN A 110 -10.12 28.21 -4.04
C GLN A 110 -9.61 29.55 -3.50
N GLY A 111 -8.51 30.08 -4.06
CA GLY A 111 -7.98 31.39 -3.69
C GLY A 111 -8.95 32.54 -3.98
N ASP A 112 -9.62 32.51 -5.13
CA ASP A 112 -10.65 33.49 -5.50
C ASP A 112 -11.83 33.47 -4.53
N PHE A 113 -12.28 32.27 -4.15
CA PHE A 113 -13.37 32.11 -3.21
C PHE A 113 -12.98 32.69 -1.84
N GLN A 114 -11.78 32.37 -1.34
CA GLN A 114 -11.29 32.92 -0.08
C GLN A 114 -11.22 34.46 -0.12
N ARG A 115 -10.66 35.03 -1.19
CA ARG A 115 -10.61 36.49 -1.36
C ARG A 115 -11.99 37.13 -1.34
N LYS A 116 -12.98 36.52 -1.98
CA LYS A 116 -14.37 37.01 -1.98
C LYS A 116 -14.98 36.97 -0.58
N LEU A 117 -14.70 35.93 0.20
CA LEU A 117 -15.14 35.85 1.59
C LEU A 117 -14.50 36.95 2.44
N ASP A 118 -13.18 37.12 2.33
CA ASP A 118 -12.45 38.15 3.08
C ASP A 118 -12.97 39.56 2.72
N GLN A 119 -13.19 39.83 1.44
CA GLN A 119 -13.77 41.09 0.97
C GLN A 119 -15.19 41.30 1.51
N ALA A 120 -16.03 40.26 1.50
CA ALA A 120 -17.38 40.34 2.05
C ALA A 120 -17.36 40.61 3.57
N HIS A 121 -16.44 39.99 4.31
CA HIS A 121 -16.25 40.26 5.74
C HIS A 121 -15.81 41.70 6.00
N GLN A 122 -14.84 42.21 5.24
CA GLN A 122 -14.40 43.61 5.35
C GLN A 122 -15.53 44.59 5.06
N GLN A 123 -16.29 44.36 4.00
CA GLN A 123 -17.45 45.20 3.66
C GLN A 123 -18.54 45.14 4.73
N ALA A 124 -18.81 43.95 5.29
CA ALA A 124 -19.76 43.80 6.38
C ALA A 124 -19.31 44.57 7.63
N ALA A 125 -18.02 44.49 7.98
CA ALA A 125 -17.44 45.22 9.10
C ALA A 125 -17.54 46.75 8.91
N GLN A 126 -17.20 47.25 7.71
CA GLN A 126 -17.33 48.67 7.38
C GLN A 126 -18.78 49.16 7.49
N LYS A 127 -19.73 48.40 6.92
CA LYS A 127 -21.16 48.76 7.02
C LYS A 127 -21.68 48.69 8.46
N ALA A 128 -21.17 47.77 9.28
CA ALA A 128 -21.52 47.71 10.69
C ALA A 128 -21.01 48.94 11.45
N GLN A 129 -19.78 49.39 11.17
CA GLN A 129 -19.23 50.63 11.73
C GLN A 129 -20.04 51.85 11.29
N GLU A 130 -20.33 51.98 9.99
CA GLU A 130 -21.12 53.10 9.45
C GLU A 130 -22.52 53.17 10.09
N ARG A 131 -23.17 52.02 10.32
CA ARG A 131 -24.46 51.97 11.04
C ARG A 131 -24.33 52.43 12.48
N ALA A 132 -23.27 52.03 13.18
CA ALA A 132 -23.02 52.46 14.56
C ALA A 132 -22.77 53.98 14.63
N ASP A 133 -21.96 54.53 13.73
CA ASP A 133 -21.67 55.96 13.66
C ASP A 133 -22.93 56.78 13.31
N ASN A 134 -23.73 56.29 12.36
CA ASN A 134 -24.98 56.93 11.98
C ASN A 134 -26.00 56.89 13.14
N ALA A 135 -26.09 55.79 13.87
CA ALA A 135 -26.93 55.69 15.07
C ALA A 135 -26.48 56.68 16.15
N ALA A 136 -25.18 56.75 16.43
CA ALA A 136 -24.62 57.68 17.42
C ALA A 136 -24.89 59.15 17.03
N ARG A 137 -24.69 59.52 15.76
CA ARG A 137 -25.02 60.86 15.25
C ARG A 137 -26.51 61.18 15.36
N TYR A 138 -27.36 60.20 15.09
CA TYR A 138 -28.81 60.37 15.23
C TYR A 138 -29.18 60.62 16.69
N GLU A 139 -28.69 59.82 17.63
CA GLU A 139 -28.91 60.01 19.07
C GLU A 139 -28.41 61.37 19.55
N GLN A 140 -27.23 61.80 19.10
CA GLN A 140 -26.71 63.12 19.44
C GLN A 140 -27.63 64.24 18.95
N LYS A 141 -28.10 64.17 17.69
CA LYS A 141 -29.05 65.15 17.16
C LYS A 141 -30.36 65.19 17.93
N GLN A 142 -30.87 64.04 18.39
CA GLN A 142 -32.07 64.00 19.23
C GLN A 142 -31.84 64.75 20.55
N LYS A 143 -30.71 64.50 21.23
CA LYS A 143 -30.35 65.19 22.49
C LYS A 143 -30.17 66.70 22.27
N GLU A 144 -29.49 67.10 21.21
CA GLU A 144 -29.29 68.52 20.86
C GLU A 144 -30.62 69.22 20.57
N ALA A 145 -31.54 68.55 19.85
CA ALA A 145 -32.87 69.09 19.57
C ALA A 145 -33.70 69.25 20.87
N GLU A 146 -33.64 68.28 21.79
CA GLU A 146 -34.27 68.36 23.10
C GLU A 146 -33.71 69.51 23.95
N GLN A 147 -32.38 69.65 24.01
CA GLN A 147 -31.71 70.75 24.72
C GLN A 147 -32.09 72.10 24.14
N HIS A 148 -32.04 72.25 22.81
CA HIS A 148 -32.41 73.50 22.14
C HIS A 148 -33.87 73.86 22.42
N LYS A 149 -34.78 72.88 22.42
CA LYS A 149 -36.18 73.11 22.77
C LYS A 149 -36.30 73.63 24.21
N ALA A 150 -35.62 72.99 25.17
CA ALA A 150 -35.62 73.41 26.58
C ALA A 150 -35.07 74.83 26.76
N ASP A 151 -33.96 75.16 26.08
CA ASP A 151 -33.35 76.50 26.11
C ASP A 151 -34.30 77.57 25.56
N VAL A 152 -34.99 77.28 24.45
CA VAL A 152 -35.98 78.21 23.87
C VAL A 152 -37.16 78.40 24.82
N GLU A 153 -37.69 77.33 25.41
CA GLU A 153 -38.76 77.41 26.42
C GLU A 153 -38.33 78.21 27.65
N GLN A 154 -37.09 78.04 28.13
CA GLN A 154 -36.56 78.80 29.25
C GLN A 154 -36.44 80.29 28.90
N ARG A 155 -35.87 80.63 27.74
CA ARG A 155 -35.79 82.02 27.28
C ARG A 155 -37.16 82.68 27.15
N GLN A 156 -38.16 81.93 26.69
CA GLN A 156 -39.55 82.43 26.62
C GLN A 156 -40.12 82.70 28.02
N LYS A 157 -39.91 81.81 28.99
CA LYS A 157 -40.33 82.02 30.39
C LYS A 157 -39.65 83.25 31.01
N GLU A 158 -38.33 83.35 30.89
CA GLU A 158 -37.57 84.49 31.40
C GLU A 158 -38.01 85.82 30.76
N ALA A 159 -38.30 85.82 29.45
CA ALA A 159 -38.84 86.98 28.76
C ALA A 159 -40.25 87.35 29.26
N ALA A 160 -41.12 86.37 29.50
CA ALA A 160 -42.46 86.58 30.04
C ALA A 160 -42.42 87.12 31.48
N GLU A 161 -41.56 86.59 32.35
CA GLU A 161 -41.34 87.06 33.71
C GLU A 161 -40.81 88.50 33.73
N LYS A 162 -39.82 88.82 32.89
CA LYS A 162 -39.32 90.20 32.74
C LYS A 162 -40.41 91.15 32.24
N ALA A 163 -41.28 90.71 31.34
CA ALA A 163 -42.41 91.51 30.87
C ALA A 163 -43.43 91.78 31.99
N GLN A 164 -43.74 90.77 32.82
CA GLN A 164 -44.62 90.91 33.97
C GLN A 164 -44.02 91.83 35.04
N GLN A 165 -42.72 91.72 35.35
CA GLN A 165 -42.03 92.62 36.28
C GLN A 165 -42.08 94.08 35.80
N LYS A 166 -41.87 94.33 34.50
CA LYS A 166 -41.99 95.68 33.92
C LYS A 166 -43.42 96.23 34.01
N GLN A 167 -44.44 95.39 33.91
CA GLN A 167 -45.84 95.81 34.09
C GLN A 167 -46.17 96.13 35.55
N GLN A 168 -45.56 95.43 36.51
CA GLN A 168 -45.75 95.69 37.95
C GLN A 168 -44.97 96.92 38.46
N GLN A 169 -43.84 97.27 37.84
CA GLN A 169 -43.05 98.46 38.19
C GLN A 169 -43.51 99.74 37.46
N GLY A 170 -44.48 99.62 36.54
CA GLY A 170 -45.07 100.73 35.78
C GLY A 170 -46.42 101.22 36.30
N GLN A 171 -46.82 100.84 37.53
CA GLN A 171 -47.98 101.37 38.25
C GLN A 171 -47.55 102.24 39.42
#